data_AF-A0A1R3U3B4-F1
#
_entry.id   AF-A0A1R3U3B4-F1
#
_cell.length_a   1.000
_cell.length_b   1.000
_cell.length_c   1.000
_cell.angle_alpha   90.00
_cell.angle_beta   90.00
_cell.angle_gamma   90.00
#
_symmetry.space_group_name_H-M   'P 1'
#
loop_
_entity.id
_entity.type
_entity.pdbx_description
1 polymer ?
#
loop_
_entity_poly.entity_id
_entity_poly.type
_entity_poly.pdbx_seq_one_letter_code
_entity_poly.pdbx_strand_id
1 'polypeptide(L)'
;MQSVIFPNKVLPYLLVAPQIVLTVVFFFWPASQALYQSTMREDPFGLSSNFVGMANFSAVLSDPNYLHALRVTVVFSLFTALVSMGLALLLATAADRVVRGKGFYRTLMIMPYAVAPAVAGMLWLFMFNPAMGTFAYLLRRNGIDWDPLLDGNQAMLLVVAAAAWKQISYNFLFFVAGLQAIPKSLLEAASIDGARGSRRFWTIVFPLLARRRSSCWSSTPSTPSSTPSASSIRHRRRSCQGHGNVGLQGLQRRFRQPEPRLVGGAIRHSDDHRHCAHRVPVSVRGKARALRLR
;
A
#
# COMPACT_ATOMS: atom_id res chain seq x y z
N MET A 1 3.59 -15.07 15.48
CA MET A 1 3.56 -13.73 16.13
C MET A 1 2.76 -13.88 17.40
N GLN A 2 3.38 -13.74 18.57
CA GLN A 2 2.65 -13.76 19.85
C GLN A 2 1.93 -12.41 19.99
N SER A 3 0.60 -12.42 20.08
CA SER A 3 -0.16 -11.19 20.32
C SER A 3 0.10 -10.73 21.74
N VAL A 4 0.83 -9.63 21.90
CA VAL A 4 0.99 -8.95 23.18
C VAL A 4 -0.33 -8.24 23.46
N ILE A 5 -1.20 -8.87 24.25
CA ILE A 5 -2.48 -8.29 24.65
C ILE A 5 -2.20 -7.43 25.88
N PHE A 6 -2.18 -6.11 25.71
CA PHE A 6 -2.06 -5.20 26.83
C PHE A 6 -3.36 -5.26 27.66
N PRO A 7 -3.30 -5.53 28.98
CA PRO A 7 -4.49 -5.61 29.83
C PRO A 7 -5.16 -4.24 30.06
N ASN A 8 -4.44 -3.15 29.80
CA ASN A 8 -4.94 -1.79 29.99
C ASN A 8 -5.60 -1.26 28.71
N LYS A 9 -6.92 -1.04 28.78
CA LYS A 9 -7.73 -0.53 27.66
C LYS A 9 -7.46 0.95 27.34
N VAL A 10 -6.94 1.73 28.29
CA VAL A 10 -6.81 3.20 28.15
C VAL A 10 -5.64 3.60 27.24
N LEU A 11 -4.53 2.86 27.29
CA LEU A 11 -3.31 3.20 26.55
C LEU A 11 -3.49 3.14 25.01
N PRO A 12 -4.18 2.14 24.43
CA PRO A 12 -4.56 2.16 23.02
C PRO A 12 -5.40 3.37 22.61
N TYR A 13 -6.38 3.78 23.44
CA TYR A 13 -7.22 4.94 23.14
C TYR A 13 -6.42 6.25 23.17
N LEU A 14 -5.51 6.42 24.14
CA LEU A 14 -4.69 7.63 24.24
C LEU A 14 -3.70 7.76 23.06
N LEU A 15 -3.17 6.64 22.55
CA LEU A 15 -2.31 6.63 21.37
C LEU A 15 -3.06 6.96 20.07
N VAL A 16 -4.33 6.58 19.97
CA VAL A 16 -5.17 6.84 18.77
C VAL A 16 -5.90 8.19 18.87
N ALA A 17 -6.11 8.72 20.09
CA ALA A 17 -6.78 9.98 20.35
C ALA A 17 -6.28 11.17 19.51
N PRO A 18 -4.97 11.46 19.39
CA PRO A 18 -4.52 12.62 18.60
C PRO A 18 -4.91 12.52 17.12
N GLN A 19 -4.86 11.33 16.54
CA GLN A 19 -5.29 11.08 15.16
C GLN A 19 -6.80 11.28 14.99
N ILE A 20 -7.60 10.79 15.95
CA ILE A 20 -9.05 10.96 15.93
C ILE A 20 -9.41 12.44 16.07
N VAL A 21 -8.80 13.15 17.01
CA VAL A 21 -9.05 14.58 17.23
C VAL A 21 -8.77 15.38 15.96
N LEU A 22 -7.62 15.16 15.32
CA LEU A 22 -7.31 15.81 14.05
C LEU A 22 -8.32 15.48 12.95
N THR A 23 -8.73 14.21 12.85
CA THR A 23 -9.74 13.80 11.85
C THR A 23 -11.09 14.47 12.11
N VAL A 24 -11.54 14.55 13.36
CA VAL A 24 -12.82 15.18 13.71
C VAL A 24 -12.79 16.68 13.45
N VAL A 25 -11.72 17.36 13.89
CA VAL A 25 -11.61 18.83 13.78
C VAL A 25 -11.38 19.28 12.34
N PHE A 26 -10.57 18.57 11.56
CA PHE A 26 -10.22 19.01 10.20
C PHE A 26 -11.05 18.38 9.08
N PHE A 27 -11.74 17.26 9.33
CA PHE A 27 -12.56 16.59 8.32
C PHE A 27 -14.05 16.67 8.65
N PHE A 28 -14.46 16.18 9.83
CA PHE A 28 -15.89 16.10 10.17
C PHE A 28 -16.51 17.46 10.47
N TRP A 29 -15.77 18.36 11.12
CA TRP A 29 -16.25 19.71 11.40
C TRP A 29 -16.56 20.51 10.11
N PRO A 30 -15.63 20.71 9.16
CA PRO A 30 -15.94 21.43 7.93
C PRO A 30 -16.96 20.69 7.04
N ALA A 31 -16.96 19.35 7.05
CA ALA A 31 -17.99 18.59 6.34
C ALA A 31 -19.40 18.86 6.92
N SER A 32 -19.52 18.93 8.24
CA SER A 32 -20.79 19.24 8.91
C SER A 32 -21.23 20.68 8.63
N GLN A 33 -20.29 21.63 8.61
CA GLN A 33 -20.56 23.02 8.23
C GLN A 33 -21.04 23.12 6.77
N ALA A 34 -20.39 22.42 5.84
CA ALA A 34 -20.80 22.39 4.44
C ALA A 34 -22.21 21.78 4.27
N LEU A 35 -22.53 20.72 5.02
CA LEU A 35 -23.88 20.13 5.03
C LEU A 35 -24.93 21.11 5.57
N TYR A 36 -24.61 21.83 6.65
CA TYR A 36 -25.50 22.85 7.19
C TYR A 36 -25.72 23.99 6.19
N GLN A 37 -24.65 24.53 5.62
CA GLN A 37 -24.70 25.58 4.59
C GLN A 37 -25.44 25.14 3.32
N SER A 38 -25.42 23.85 2.96
CA SER A 38 -26.16 23.35 1.80
C SER A 38 -27.68 23.53 1.91
N THR A 39 -28.21 23.63 3.14
CA THR A 39 -29.65 23.88 3.41
C THR A 39 -29.99 25.36 3.59
N MET A 40 -28.98 26.22 3.55
CA MET A 40 -29.10 27.66 3.71
C MET A 40 -28.97 28.35 2.35
N ARG A 41 -29.60 29.52 2.24
CA ARG A 41 -29.42 30.43 1.12
C ARG A 41 -28.75 31.68 1.67
N GLU A 42 -27.44 31.73 1.47
CA GLU A 42 -26.60 32.85 1.86
C GLU A 42 -26.37 33.77 0.66
N ASP A 43 -26.41 35.07 0.89
CA ASP A 43 -25.99 36.03 -0.12
C ASP A 43 -24.47 35.89 -0.40
N PRO A 44 -23.99 36.21 -1.61
CA PRO A 44 -22.56 36.12 -1.95
C PRO A 44 -21.63 36.91 -1.02
N PHE A 45 -22.17 37.89 -0.30
CA PHE A 45 -21.45 38.74 0.66
C PHE A 45 -21.78 38.42 2.13
N GLY A 46 -22.57 37.38 2.41
CA GLY A 46 -22.88 36.91 3.76
C GLY A 46 -23.73 37.85 4.62
N LEU A 47 -24.37 38.86 4.01
CA LEU A 47 -25.16 39.87 4.73
C LEU A 47 -26.53 39.35 5.21
N SER A 48 -27.06 38.30 4.56
CA SER A 48 -28.27 37.62 4.97
C SER A 48 -28.17 36.12 4.74
N SER A 49 -28.73 35.31 5.64
CA SER A 49 -28.83 33.85 5.51
C SER A 49 -30.25 33.43 5.82
N ASN A 50 -30.88 32.75 4.87
CA ASN A 50 -32.23 32.23 5.00
C ASN A 50 -32.22 30.70 4.94
N PHE A 51 -32.90 30.04 5.87
CA PHE A 51 -33.03 28.59 5.86
C PHE A 51 -34.07 28.17 4.81
N VAL A 52 -33.63 27.47 3.76
CA VAL A 52 -34.46 27.04 2.62
C VAL A 52 -34.64 25.52 2.55
N GLY A 53 -34.09 24.77 3.51
CA GLY A 53 -34.26 23.33 3.62
C GLY A 53 -33.77 22.60 2.37
N MET A 54 -34.67 21.89 1.67
CA MET A 54 -34.34 21.08 0.49
C MET A 54 -34.46 21.82 -0.86
N ALA A 55 -34.85 23.10 -0.87
CA ALA A 55 -35.09 23.84 -2.12
C ALA A 55 -33.82 23.97 -2.99
N ASN A 56 -32.64 24.06 -2.36
CA ASN A 56 -31.36 24.11 -3.07
C ASN A 56 -31.11 22.82 -3.88
N PHE A 57 -31.45 21.65 -3.32
CA PHE A 57 -31.28 20.37 -4.01
C PHE A 57 -32.23 20.24 -5.19
N SER A 58 -33.50 20.63 -5.04
CA SER A 58 -34.44 20.60 -6.17
C SER A 58 -34.02 21.55 -7.29
N ALA A 59 -33.54 22.75 -6.95
CA ALA A 59 -33.07 23.72 -7.94
C ALA A 59 -31.88 23.16 -8.74
N VAL A 60 -30.88 22.62 -8.05
CA VAL A 60 -29.67 22.05 -8.68
C VAL A 60 -29.99 20.80 -9.51
N LEU A 61 -30.86 19.91 -9.03
CA LEU A 61 -31.22 18.70 -9.77
C LEU A 61 -32.13 18.98 -10.98
N SER A 62 -32.84 20.11 -10.98
CA SER A 62 -33.65 20.55 -12.13
C SER A 62 -32.85 21.30 -13.20
N ASP A 63 -31.63 21.74 -12.91
CA ASP A 63 -30.79 22.49 -13.85
C ASP A 63 -30.16 21.55 -14.89
N PRO A 64 -30.48 21.69 -16.19
CA PRO A 64 -29.89 20.86 -17.24
C PRO A 64 -28.38 20.99 -17.33
N ASN A 65 -27.79 22.14 -16.98
CA ASN A 65 -26.35 22.33 -17.01
C ASN A 65 -25.65 21.52 -15.91
N TYR A 66 -26.25 21.44 -14.72
CA TYR A 66 -25.74 20.63 -13.63
C TYR A 66 -25.79 19.14 -13.96
N LEU A 67 -26.91 18.66 -14.51
CA LEU A 67 -27.04 17.28 -14.97
C LEU A 67 -26.03 16.93 -16.08
N HIS A 68 -25.78 17.87 -16.99
CA HIS A 68 -24.75 17.71 -18.01
C HIS A 68 -23.34 17.61 -17.39
N ALA A 69 -22.99 18.50 -16.46
CA ALA A 69 -21.70 18.47 -15.76
C ALA A 69 -21.50 17.18 -14.94
N LEU A 70 -22.56 16.68 -14.29
CA LEU A 70 -22.55 15.39 -13.62
C LEU A 70 -22.27 14.25 -14.61
N ARG A 71 -22.96 14.21 -15.75
CA ARG A 71 -22.73 13.19 -16.79
C ARG A 71 -21.29 13.22 -17.29
N VAL A 72 -20.76 14.40 -17.59
CA VAL A 72 -19.36 14.62 -18.00
C VAL A 72 -18.40 14.09 -16.93
N THR A 73 -18.66 14.39 -15.65
CA THR A 73 -17.81 13.95 -14.53
C THR A 73 -17.84 12.44 -14.35
N VAL A 74 -19.01 11.81 -14.46
CA VAL A 74 -19.17 10.35 -14.37
C VAL A 74 -18.46 9.65 -15.52
N VAL A 75 -18.66 10.13 -16.75
CA VAL A 75 -18.00 9.61 -17.95
C VAL A 75 -16.48 9.75 -17.80
N PHE A 76 -15.99 10.94 -17.46
CA PHE A 76 -14.58 11.20 -17.19
C PHE A 76 -14.00 10.23 -16.15
N SER A 77 -14.62 10.14 -14.97
CA SER A 77 -14.14 9.30 -13.86
C SER A 77 -14.12 7.82 -14.23
N LEU A 78 -15.17 7.34 -14.91
CA LEU A 78 -15.28 5.94 -15.33
C LEU A 78 -14.21 5.58 -16.36
N PHE A 79 -14.04 6.39 -17.41
CA PHE A 79 -13.02 6.13 -18.43
C PHE A 79 -11.61 6.22 -17.85
N THR A 80 -11.32 7.26 -17.03
CA THR A 80 -10.04 7.38 -16.36
C THR A 80 -9.76 6.19 -15.44
N ALA A 81 -10.74 5.74 -14.65
CA ALA A 81 -10.59 4.57 -13.78
C ALA A 81 -10.36 3.28 -14.58
N LEU A 82 -11.16 3.00 -15.61
CA LEU A 82 -11.04 1.79 -16.42
C LEU A 82 -9.71 1.73 -17.18
N VAL A 83 -9.34 2.82 -17.86
CA VAL A 83 -8.09 2.91 -18.63
C VAL A 83 -6.89 2.80 -17.70
N SER A 84 -6.88 3.56 -16.60
CA SER A 84 -5.75 3.53 -15.67
C SER A 84 -5.59 2.19 -14.97
N MET A 85 -6.69 1.56 -14.56
CA MET A 85 -6.66 0.28 -13.86
C MET A 85 -6.27 -0.86 -14.82
N GLY A 86 -6.82 -0.86 -16.04
CA GLY A 86 -6.48 -1.84 -17.08
C GLY A 86 -5.01 -1.77 -17.49
N LEU A 87 -4.52 -0.56 -17.80
CA LEU A 87 -3.13 -0.36 -18.20
C LEU A 87 -2.15 -0.63 -17.05
N ALA A 88 -2.47 -0.20 -15.82
CA ALA A 88 -1.63 -0.48 -14.66
C ALA A 88 -1.51 -1.98 -14.38
N LEU A 89 -2.59 -2.73 -14.55
CA LEU A 89 -2.59 -4.19 -14.38
C LEU A 89 -1.75 -4.88 -15.46
N LEU A 90 -1.88 -4.44 -16.72
CA LEU A 90 -1.09 -4.95 -17.84
C LEU A 90 0.40 -4.69 -17.61
N LEU A 91 0.77 -3.47 -17.22
CA LEU A 91 2.15 -3.11 -16.88
C LEU A 91 2.67 -3.86 -15.65
N ALA A 92 1.85 -4.06 -14.62
CA ALA A 92 2.24 -4.81 -13.42
C ALA A 92 2.56 -6.28 -13.73
N THR A 93 1.75 -6.94 -14.57
CA THR A 93 2.01 -8.33 -14.99
C THR A 93 3.22 -8.44 -15.91
N ALA A 94 3.47 -7.45 -16.76
CA ALA A 94 4.69 -7.37 -17.56
C ALA A 94 5.92 -7.20 -16.67
N ALA A 95 5.85 -6.31 -15.68
CA ALA A 95 6.94 -6.03 -14.73
C ALA A 95 7.31 -7.25 -13.87
N ASP A 96 6.33 -8.09 -13.51
CA ASP A 96 6.59 -9.29 -12.71
C ASP A 96 7.43 -10.33 -13.46
N ARG A 97 7.21 -10.45 -14.78
CA ARG A 97 7.94 -11.37 -15.67
C ARG A 97 9.38 -10.95 -15.96
N VAL A 98 9.71 -9.66 -15.83
CA VAL A 98 11.06 -9.14 -16.11
C VAL A 98 12.03 -9.65 -15.05
N VAL A 99 12.93 -10.58 -15.37
CA VAL A 99 13.86 -11.16 -14.38
C VAL A 99 15.09 -10.28 -14.11
N ARG A 100 15.61 -9.60 -15.13
CA ARG A 100 16.80 -8.72 -15.03
C ARG A 100 16.36 -7.26 -15.07
N GLY A 101 16.80 -6.45 -14.10
CA GLY A 101 16.49 -5.02 -14.05
C GLY A 101 15.16 -4.64 -13.40
N LYS A 102 14.56 -5.52 -12.56
CA LYS A 102 13.28 -5.27 -11.85
C LYS A 102 13.21 -3.91 -11.15
N GLY A 103 14.29 -3.51 -10.48
CA GLY A 103 14.37 -2.23 -9.76
C GLY A 103 14.25 -1.04 -10.71
N PHE A 104 15.05 -1.02 -11.77
CA PHE A 104 15.06 0.06 -12.76
C PHE A 104 13.70 0.22 -13.45
N TYR A 105 13.06 -0.88 -13.86
CA TYR A 105 11.73 -0.85 -14.49
C TYR A 105 10.66 -0.26 -13.56
N ARG A 106 10.68 -0.65 -12.28
CA ARG A 106 9.73 -0.12 -11.28
C ARG A 106 9.97 1.36 -11.03
N THR A 107 11.22 1.78 -10.88
CA THR A 107 11.55 3.20 -10.66
C THR A 107 11.11 4.06 -11.84
N LEU A 108 11.34 3.62 -13.08
CA LEU A 108 10.92 4.34 -14.28
C LEU A 108 9.39 4.48 -14.37
N MET A 109 8.64 3.44 -14.00
CA MET A 109 7.17 3.45 -14.00
C MET A 109 6.56 4.30 -12.87
N ILE A 110 7.26 4.45 -11.75
CA ILE A 110 6.82 5.26 -10.60
C ILE A 110 7.20 6.74 -10.79
N MET A 111 8.21 7.06 -11.60
CA MET A 111 8.68 8.44 -11.79
C MET A 111 7.57 9.47 -12.10
N PRO A 112 6.58 9.18 -12.98
CA PRO A 112 5.50 10.13 -13.28
C PRO A 112 4.62 10.49 -12.07
N TYR A 113 4.57 9.63 -11.04
CA TYR A 113 3.82 9.91 -9.81
C TYR A 113 4.40 11.11 -9.03
N ALA A 114 5.70 11.39 -9.17
CA ALA A 114 6.33 12.54 -8.53
C ALA A 114 5.96 13.88 -9.21
N VAL A 115 5.37 13.86 -10.40
CA VAL A 115 5.01 15.07 -11.14
C VAL A 115 3.72 15.67 -10.57
N ALA A 116 3.79 16.93 -10.17
CA ALA A 116 2.64 17.65 -9.62
C ALA A 116 1.44 17.65 -10.58
N PRO A 117 0.20 17.53 -10.07
CA PRO A 117 -1.01 17.51 -10.89
C PRO A 117 -1.10 18.61 -11.94
N ALA A 118 -0.84 19.85 -11.51
CA ALA A 118 -0.86 21.05 -12.34
C ALA A 118 0.20 21.04 -13.44
N VAL A 119 1.44 20.63 -13.14
CA VAL A 119 2.54 20.60 -14.11
C VAL A 119 2.24 19.63 -15.24
N ALA A 120 1.75 18.43 -14.92
CA ALA A 120 1.37 17.49 -15.97
C ALA A 120 0.18 17.99 -16.79
N GLY A 121 -0.78 18.70 -16.19
CA GLY A 121 -1.87 19.33 -16.95
C GLY A 121 -1.32 20.32 -17.99
N MET A 122 -0.39 21.19 -17.58
CA MET A 122 0.27 22.13 -18.47
C MET A 122 1.08 21.42 -19.57
N LEU A 123 1.83 20.37 -19.22
CA LEU A 123 2.60 19.59 -20.20
C LEU A 123 1.70 19.00 -21.28
N TRP A 124 0.58 18.37 -20.90
CA TRP A 124 -0.37 17.81 -21.86
C TRP A 124 -1.04 18.90 -22.71
N LEU A 125 -1.40 20.04 -22.11
CA LEU A 125 -1.96 21.18 -22.84
C LEU A 125 -0.97 21.72 -23.88
N PHE A 126 0.29 21.94 -23.51
CA PHE A 126 1.32 22.39 -24.47
C PHE A 126 1.58 21.38 -25.58
N MET A 127 1.63 20.09 -25.23
CA MET A 127 1.95 19.01 -26.16
C MET A 127 0.85 18.76 -27.20
N PHE A 128 -0.42 18.95 -26.80
CA PHE A 128 -1.61 18.78 -27.66
C PHE A 128 -2.26 20.10 -28.07
N ASN A 129 -1.56 21.23 -27.91
CA ASN A 129 -2.05 22.53 -28.35
C ASN A 129 -2.21 22.54 -29.89
N PRO A 130 -3.37 22.97 -30.44
CA PRO A 130 -3.62 22.91 -31.88
C PRO A 130 -2.71 23.81 -32.72
N ALA A 131 -2.15 24.89 -32.15
CA ALA A 131 -1.31 25.83 -32.87
C ALA A 131 0.16 25.38 -32.98
N MET A 132 0.74 24.91 -31.87
CA MET A 132 2.19 24.66 -31.77
C MET A 132 2.55 23.27 -31.20
N GLY A 133 1.56 22.45 -30.85
CA GLY A 133 1.78 21.15 -30.21
C GLY A 133 2.34 20.10 -31.17
N THR A 134 3.45 19.46 -30.77
CA THR A 134 4.09 18.41 -31.60
C THR A 134 3.13 17.24 -31.86
N PHE A 135 2.36 16.83 -30.86
CA PHE A 135 1.40 15.73 -31.02
C PHE A 135 0.17 16.16 -31.81
N ALA A 136 -0.32 17.38 -31.62
CA ALA A 136 -1.40 17.94 -32.42
C ALA A 136 -1.02 18.00 -33.92
N TYR A 137 0.22 18.42 -34.23
CA TYR A 137 0.75 18.41 -35.58
C TYR A 137 0.79 17.00 -36.19
N LEU A 138 1.24 15.99 -35.42
CA LEU A 138 1.24 14.60 -35.87
C LEU A 138 -0.18 14.09 -36.17
N LEU A 139 -1.17 14.41 -35.32
CA LEU A 139 -2.56 14.00 -35.55
C LEU A 139 -3.12 14.64 -36.82
N ARG A 140 -2.87 15.93 -37.03
CA ARG A 140 -3.29 16.66 -38.24
C ARG A 140 -2.64 16.10 -39.51
N ARG A 141 -1.35 15.75 -39.44
CA ARG A 141 -0.65 15.09 -40.57
C ARG A 141 -1.28 13.75 -40.95
N ASN A 142 -1.87 13.04 -39.98
CA ASN A 142 -2.59 11.79 -40.22
C ASN A 142 -4.06 12.00 -40.64
N GLY A 143 -4.47 13.24 -40.95
CA GLY A 143 -5.81 13.56 -41.42
C GLY A 143 -6.87 13.70 -40.32
N ILE A 144 -6.47 13.71 -39.04
CA ILE A 144 -7.37 13.91 -37.91
C ILE A 144 -7.38 15.41 -37.58
N ASP A 145 -8.53 16.07 -37.75
CA ASP A 145 -8.67 17.47 -37.34
C ASP A 145 -8.74 17.57 -35.82
N TRP A 146 -7.57 17.75 -35.22
CA TRP A 146 -7.38 17.85 -33.78
C TRP A 146 -7.53 19.30 -33.32
N ASP A 147 -8.68 19.62 -32.76
CA ASP A 147 -8.99 20.88 -32.10
C ASP A 147 -9.76 20.65 -30.78
N PRO A 148 -9.04 20.45 -29.66
CA PRO A 148 -9.65 20.28 -28.34
C PRO A 148 -10.23 21.58 -27.76
N LEU A 149 -10.08 22.74 -28.42
CA LEU A 149 -10.73 23.98 -27.99
C LEU A 149 -12.14 24.10 -28.56
N LEU A 150 -12.37 23.55 -29.76
CA LEU A 150 -13.67 23.57 -30.42
C LEU A 150 -14.47 22.27 -30.19
N ASP A 151 -13.82 21.12 -30.12
CA ASP A 151 -14.46 19.82 -29.94
C ASP A 151 -14.36 19.32 -28.49
N GLY A 152 -15.51 19.33 -27.79
CA GLY A 152 -15.62 18.84 -26.41
C GLY A 152 -15.29 17.36 -26.24
N ASN A 153 -15.45 16.52 -27.27
CA ASN A 153 -15.08 15.11 -27.18
C ASN A 153 -13.55 14.92 -27.20
N GLN A 154 -12.85 15.72 -28.00
CA GLN A 154 -11.39 15.73 -28.04
C GLN A 154 -10.81 16.30 -26.75
N ALA A 155 -11.42 17.36 -26.21
CA ALA A 155 -11.09 17.89 -24.89
C ALA A 155 -11.23 16.82 -23.80
N MET A 156 -12.35 16.08 -23.79
CA MET A 156 -12.58 14.99 -22.85
C MET A 156 -11.50 13.90 -22.98
N LEU A 157 -11.19 13.46 -24.21
CA LEU A 157 -10.17 12.43 -24.45
C LEU A 157 -8.80 12.87 -23.95
N LEU A 158 -8.42 14.13 -24.20
CA LEU A 158 -7.16 14.70 -23.74
C LEU A 158 -7.06 14.71 -22.21
N VAL A 159 -8.12 15.16 -21.53
CA VAL A 159 -8.15 15.24 -20.06
C VAL A 159 -8.17 13.84 -19.44
N VAL A 160 -8.93 12.90 -20.00
CA VAL A 160 -8.94 11.49 -19.59
C VAL A 160 -7.55 10.86 -19.73
N ALA A 161 -6.88 11.07 -20.87
CA ALA A 161 -5.55 10.52 -21.12
C ALA A 161 -4.50 11.09 -20.15
N ALA A 162 -4.52 12.41 -19.92
CA ALA A 162 -3.63 13.08 -18.98
C ALA A 162 -3.84 12.61 -17.53
N ALA A 163 -5.10 12.47 -17.11
CA ALA A 163 -5.45 11.98 -15.78
C ALA A 163 -5.08 10.50 -15.60
N ALA A 164 -5.42 9.66 -16.59
CA ALA A 164 -5.11 8.24 -16.57
C ALA A 164 -3.60 8.00 -16.51
N TRP A 165 -2.79 8.77 -17.24
CA TRP A 165 -1.32 8.63 -17.23
C TRP A 165 -0.72 8.72 -15.83
N LYS A 166 -1.13 9.69 -15.00
CA LYS A 166 -0.68 9.75 -13.59
C LYS A 166 -1.23 8.60 -12.75
N GLN A 167 -2.51 8.28 -12.95
CA GLN A 167 -3.18 7.28 -12.14
C GLN A 167 -2.65 5.87 -12.39
N ILE A 168 -2.14 5.60 -13.60
CA ILE A 168 -1.44 4.34 -13.93
C ILE A 168 -0.26 4.11 -12.99
N SER A 169 0.60 5.11 -12.75
CA SER A 169 1.76 4.96 -11.87
C SER A 169 1.38 4.64 -10.43
N TYR A 170 0.31 5.27 -9.91
CA TYR A 170 -0.22 4.97 -8.59
C TYR A 170 -0.78 3.54 -8.53
N ASN A 171 -1.74 3.21 -9.41
CA ASN A 171 -2.38 1.89 -9.44
C ASN A 171 -1.36 0.76 -9.66
N PHE A 172 -0.34 1.00 -10.48
CA PHE A 172 0.76 0.06 -10.72
C PHE A 172 1.48 -0.32 -9.42
N LEU A 173 1.75 0.64 -8.53
CA LEU A 173 2.40 0.39 -7.25
C LEU A 173 1.56 -0.55 -6.37
N PHE A 174 0.24 -0.33 -6.31
CA PHE A 174 -0.67 -1.20 -5.56
C PHE A 174 -0.75 -2.60 -6.16
N PHE A 175 -0.81 -2.72 -7.49
CA PHE A 175 -0.83 -4.04 -8.13
C PHE A 175 0.47 -4.80 -7.95
N VAL A 176 1.62 -4.13 -8.05
CA VAL A 176 2.93 -4.75 -7.80
C VAL A 176 3.08 -5.16 -6.33
N ALA A 177 2.63 -4.33 -5.38
CA ALA A 177 2.63 -4.69 -3.96
C ALA A 177 1.70 -5.89 -3.68
N GLY A 178 0.51 -5.91 -4.30
CA GLY A 178 -0.41 -7.03 -4.21
C GLY A 178 0.16 -8.34 -4.79
N LEU A 179 0.83 -8.27 -5.94
CA LEU A 179 1.54 -9.40 -6.54
C LEU A 179 2.66 -9.92 -5.63
N GLN A 180 3.39 -9.03 -4.95
CA GLN A 180 4.46 -9.42 -4.02
C GLN A 180 3.96 -10.05 -2.72
N ALA A 181 2.73 -9.75 -2.31
CA ALA A 181 2.12 -10.35 -1.13
C ALA A 181 1.75 -11.84 -1.36
N ILE A 182 1.68 -12.30 -2.60
CA ILE A 182 1.38 -13.69 -2.93
C ILE A 182 2.62 -14.56 -2.66
N PRO A 183 2.55 -15.57 -1.77
CA PRO A 183 3.68 -16.42 -1.47
C PRO A 183 4.10 -17.24 -2.69
N LYS A 184 5.41 -17.33 -2.92
CA LYS A 184 6.01 -18.01 -4.08
C LYS A 184 5.62 -19.49 -4.17
N SER A 185 5.32 -20.14 -3.04
CA SER A 185 4.90 -21.54 -2.99
C SER A 185 3.60 -21.82 -3.73
N LEU A 186 2.62 -20.91 -3.66
CA LEU A 186 1.35 -21.04 -4.41
C LEU A 186 1.58 -20.88 -5.91
N LEU A 187 2.52 -20.00 -6.25
CA LEU A 187 2.93 -19.75 -7.61
C LEU A 187 3.66 -20.99 -8.19
N GLU A 188 4.58 -21.60 -7.44
CA GLU A 188 5.29 -22.81 -7.85
C GLU A 188 4.35 -24.01 -8.00
N ALA A 189 3.43 -24.22 -7.05
CA ALA A 189 2.41 -25.28 -7.15
C ALA A 189 1.57 -25.15 -8.43
N ALA A 190 1.10 -23.94 -8.75
CA ALA A 190 0.33 -23.68 -9.96
C ALA A 190 1.13 -23.90 -11.26
N SER A 191 2.46 -23.76 -11.23
CA SER A 191 3.30 -24.13 -12.39
C SER A 191 3.48 -25.64 -12.54
N ILE A 192 3.51 -26.38 -11.43
CA ILE A 192 3.50 -27.85 -11.47
C ILE A 192 2.16 -28.36 -12.03
N ASP A 193 1.05 -27.68 -11.72
CA ASP A 193 -0.29 -27.98 -12.24
C ASP A 193 -0.51 -27.53 -13.71
N GLY A 194 0.53 -27.07 -14.43
CA GLY A 194 0.46 -26.74 -15.85
C GLY A 194 -0.33 -25.46 -16.20
N ALA A 195 -0.59 -24.57 -15.24
CA ALA A 195 -1.32 -23.34 -15.52
C ALA A 195 -0.51 -22.36 -16.38
N ARG A 196 -0.91 -22.18 -17.65
CA ARG A 196 -0.33 -21.21 -18.60
C ARG A 196 -0.44 -19.77 -18.05
N GLY A 197 0.58 -18.93 -18.27
CA GLY A 197 0.77 -17.63 -17.58
C GLY A 197 -0.43 -16.68 -17.55
N SER A 198 -1.24 -16.59 -18.62
CA SER A 198 -2.45 -15.76 -18.62
C SER A 198 -3.63 -16.40 -17.88
N ARG A 199 -3.76 -17.74 -17.93
CA ARG A 199 -4.76 -18.50 -17.15
C ARG A 199 -4.45 -18.41 -15.66
N ARG A 200 -3.17 -18.51 -15.30
CA ARG A 200 -2.69 -18.33 -13.92
C ARG A 200 -2.98 -16.94 -13.35
N PHE A 201 -2.89 -15.90 -14.18
CA PHE A 201 -3.23 -14.54 -13.78
C PHE A 201 -4.74 -14.40 -13.46
N TRP A 202 -5.62 -14.83 -14.36
CA TRP A 202 -7.07 -14.72 -14.17
C TRP A 202 -7.63 -15.69 -13.13
N THR A 203 -7.08 -16.90 -13.01
CA THR A 203 -7.60 -17.94 -12.10
C THR A 203 -7.08 -17.84 -10.68
N ILE A 204 -5.87 -17.30 -10.47
CA ILE A 204 -5.22 -17.29 -9.15
C ILE A 204 -4.94 -15.86 -8.68
N VAL A 205 -4.25 -15.06 -9.49
CA VAL A 205 -3.81 -13.71 -9.07
C VAL A 205 -4.99 -12.75 -8.91
N PHE A 206 -5.86 -12.65 -9.92
CA PHE A 206 -7.01 -11.76 -9.90
C PHE A 206 -7.97 -12.04 -8.71
N PRO A 207 -8.39 -13.30 -8.44
CA PRO A 207 -9.24 -13.58 -7.28
C PRO A 207 -8.50 -13.40 -5.95
N LEU A 208 -7.20 -13.64 -5.83
CA LEU A 208 -6.47 -13.38 -4.57
C LEU A 208 -6.35 -11.88 -4.26
N LEU A 209 -6.27 -11.02 -5.28
CA LEU A 209 -6.32 -9.56 -5.11
C LEU A 209 -7.73 -9.07 -4.76
N ALA A 210 -8.77 -9.66 -5.35
CA ALA A 210 -10.16 -9.28 -5.10
C ALA A 210 -10.73 -9.87 -3.77
N ARG A 211 -10.24 -11.03 -3.33
CA ARG A 211 -10.84 -11.86 -2.27
C ARG A 211 -10.11 -11.76 -0.94
N ARG A 212 -9.89 -10.55 -0.44
CA ARG A 212 -9.46 -10.33 0.95
C ARG A 212 -10.60 -9.80 1.84
N ARG A 213 -11.87 -10.11 1.52
CA ARG A 213 -13.02 -9.64 2.32
C ARG A 213 -13.92 -10.73 2.93
N SER A 214 -13.94 -11.97 2.44
CA SER A 214 -14.98 -12.93 2.85
C SER A 214 -14.54 -14.04 3.82
N SER A 215 -13.25 -14.32 3.99
CA SER A 215 -12.82 -15.55 4.71
C SER A 215 -12.45 -15.34 6.18
N CYS A 216 -12.30 -14.10 6.64
CA CYS A 216 -11.92 -13.82 8.04
C CYS A 216 -13.11 -13.46 8.94
N TRP A 217 -14.34 -13.54 8.41
CA TRP A 217 -15.56 -13.31 9.20
C TRP A 217 -16.16 -14.60 9.77
N SER A 218 -15.71 -15.78 9.34
CA SER A 218 -16.26 -17.08 9.79
C SER A 218 -15.49 -17.76 10.91
N SER A 219 -14.41 -17.16 11.42
CA SER A 219 -13.73 -17.65 12.61
C SER A 219 -14.10 -16.81 13.83
N THR A 220 -15.40 -16.73 14.14
CA THR A 220 -15.83 -16.53 15.52
C THR A 220 -15.48 -17.82 16.25
N PRO A 221 -14.71 -17.80 17.37
CA PRO A 221 -14.52 -18.99 18.17
C PRO A 221 -15.90 -19.37 18.71
N SER A 222 -16.50 -20.45 18.22
CA SER A 222 -17.63 -21.06 18.89
C SER A 222 -17.13 -21.55 20.25
N THR A 223 -17.50 -20.82 21.30
CA THR A 223 -17.50 -21.30 22.68
C THR A 223 -18.14 -22.69 22.70
N PRO A 224 -17.46 -23.74 23.20
CA PRO A 224 -18.10 -25.03 23.39
C PRO A 224 -19.05 -24.93 24.59
N SER A 225 -20.32 -24.65 24.33
CA SER A 225 -21.39 -24.87 25.31
C SER A 225 -21.74 -26.36 25.32
N SER A 226 -20.93 -27.16 26.02
CA SER A 226 -21.39 -28.39 26.64
C SER A 226 -20.39 -28.80 27.72
N THR A 227 -20.83 -28.69 28.96
CA THR A 227 -20.20 -29.25 30.15
C THR A 227 -19.97 -30.75 29.91
N PRO A 228 -18.72 -31.25 29.92
CA PRO A 228 -18.50 -32.69 29.88
C PRO A 228 -18.73 -33.25 31.27
N SER A 229 -19.73 -34.12 31.41
CA SER A 229 -19.87 -35.04 32.53
C SER A 229 -18.55 -35.82 32.75
N ALA A 230 -18.10 -35.87 34.00
CA ALA A 230 -16.76 -36.29 34.42
C ALA A 230 -16.47 -37.80 34.31
N SER A 231 -17.29 -38.61 33.63
CA SER A 231 -17.13 -40.07 33.58
C SER A 231 -16.58 -40.64 32.27
N SER A 232 -16.45 -39.88 31.18
CA SER A 232 -16.02 -40.42 29.87
C SER A 232 -14.58 -40.07 29.45
N ILE A 233 -13.85 -39.27 30.23
CA ILE A 233 -12.50 -38.77 29.90
C ILE A 233 -11.40 -39.84 30.08
N ARG A 234 -11.69 -40.97 30.73
CA ARG A 234 -10.66 -41.99 31.03
C ARG A 234 -10.41 -42.99 29.89
N HIS A 235 -11.30 -43.09 28.89
CA HIS A 235 -11.16 -44.08 27.80
C HIS A 235 -10.69 -43.54 26.44
N ARG A 236 -10.71 -42.21 26.22
CA ARG A 236 -10.27 -41.59 24.94
C ARG A 236 -8.88 -40.97 24.96
N ARG A 237 -8.04 -41.27 25.96
CA ARG A 237 -6.61 -40.91 25.97
C ARG A 237 -5.66 -42.03 25.55
N ARG A 238 -6.15 -43.26 25.33
CA ARG A 238 -5.29 -44.41 24.99
C ARG A 238 -5.20 -44.76 23.49
N SER A 239 -5.98 -44.13 22.60
CA SER A 239 -6.04 -44.55 21.17
C SER A 239 -5.37 -43.60 20.16
N CYS A 240 -4.68 -42.54 20.59
CA CYS A 240 -3.95 -41.63 19.69
C CYS A 240 -2.46 -41.48 20.06
N GLN A 241 -1.91 -42.47 20.76
CA GLN A 241 -0.50 -42.53 21.12
C GLN A 241 0.09 -43.86 20.63
N GLY A 242 -0.01 -44.07 19.33
CA GLY A 242 0.41 -45.32 18.69
C GLY A 242 0.19 -45.26 17.19
N HIS A 243 0.95 -44.42 16.50
CA HIS A 243 1.46 -44.63 15.13
C HIS A 243 2.06 -43.31 14.62
N GLY A 244 3.38 -43.31 14.33
CA GLY A 244 4.00 -42.28 13.51
C GLY A 244 5.03 -41.35 14.18
N ASN A 245 5.99 -41.88 14.95
CA ASN A 245 7.32 -41.27 15.00
C ASN A 245 8.39 -42.29 15.44
N VAL A 246 8.62 -43.31 14.62
CA VAL A 246 9.80 -44.19 14.72
C VAL A 246 10.70 -43.84 13.55
N GLY A 247 11.77 -43.10 13.83
CA GLY A 247 12.77 -42.70 12.86
C GLY A 247 13.20 -41.27 13.08
N LEU A 248 14.48 -41.07 13.45
CA LEU A 248 15.19 -39.78 13.63
C LEU A 248 15.19 -39.15 15.04
N GLN A 249 15.23 -39.96 16.11
CA GLN A 249 15.77 -39.49 17.42
C GLN A 249 17.10 -40.17 17.82
N GLY A 250 17.77 -40.87 16.90
CA GLY A 250 19.02 -41.60 17.16
C GLY A 250 20.32 -40.86 16.87
N LEU A 251 20.31 -39.62 16.36
CA LEU A 251 21.52 -39.00 15.78
C LEU A 251 21.79 -37.54 16.18
N GLN A 252 21.26 -37.08 17.32
CA GLN A 252 21.57 -35.75 17.87
C GLN A 252 22.10 -35.76 19.32
N ARG A 253 22.69 -36.87 19.77
CA ARG A 253 23.38 -36.98 21.08
C ARG A 253 24.91 -36.98 21.00
N ARG A 254 25.52 -36.38 19.97
CA ARG A 254 27.00 -36.38 19.85
C ARG A 254 27.70 -35.05 19.52
N PHE A 255 27.03 -33.91 19.66
CA PHE A 255 27.72 -32.61 19.70
C PHE A 255 26.93 -31.64 20.59
N ARG A 256 27.24 -31.65 21.90
CA ARG A 256 26.90 -30.55 22.81
C ARG A 256 28.22 -30.10 23.42
N GLN A 257 28.73 -28.96 22.92
CA GLN A 257 29.90 -28.28 23.49
C GLN A 257 29.56 -27.77 24.91
N PRO A 258 30.54 -27.74 25.84
CA PRO A 258 30.31 -27.27 27.20
C PRO A 258 30.42 -25.73 27.28
N GLU A 259 29.37 -25.05 27.75
CA GLU A 259 29.48 -23.70 28.30
C GLU A 259 29.78 -23.74 29.80
N PRO A 260 30.58 -22.79 30.32
CA PRO A 260 31.07 -22.79 31.69
C PRO A 260 29.99 -22.37 32.71
N ARG A 261 29.90 -23.16 33.79
CA ARG A 261 29.07 -22.88 34.97
C ARG A 261 29.65 -21.71 35.76
N LEU A 262 28.88 -20.64 35.92
CA LEU A 262 29.08 -19.64 36.96
C LEU A 262 28.46 -20.16 38.27
N VAL A 263 29.33 -20.52 39.21
CA VAL A 263 28.99 -20.83 40.60
C VAL A 263 29.07 -19.53 41.39
N GLY A 264 27.93 -19.10 41.94
CA GLY A 264 27.87 -18.04 42.94
C GLY A 264 27.86 -18.65 44.34
N GLY A 265 28.76 -18.17 45.21
CA GLY A 265 28.66 -18.42 46.65
C GLY A 265 29.98 -18.38 47.40
N ALA A 266 30.16 -17.27 48.14
CA ALA A 266 30.69 -17.21 49.52
C ALA A 266 32.21 -17.10 49.81
N ILE A 267 32.55 -15.91 50.37
CA ILE A 267 33.27 -15.69 51.65
C ILE A 267 34.82 -15.57 51.66
N ARG A 268 35.27 -14.53 52.42
CA ARG A 268 36.60 -14.16 52.99
C ARG A 268 37.53 -13.32 52.09
N HIS A 269 37.90 -12.07 52.45
CA HIS A 269 38.69 -11.49 53.55
C HIS A 269 40.17 -11.28 53.17
N SER A 270 40.74 -10.14 53.61
CA SER A 270 42.16 -9.71 53.55
C SER A 270 42.50 -8.88 52.32
N ASP A 271 42.57 -7.54 52.44
CA ASP A 271 43.78 -6.76 52.80
C ASP A 271 44.95 -7.03 51.83
N ASP A 272 45.34 -6.05 51.03
CA ASP A 272 46.43 -5.12 51.38
C ASP A 272 47.08 -4.43 50.15
N HIS A 273 47.36 -3.14 50.33
CA HIS A 273 48.47 -2.32 49.80
C HIS A 273 48.97 -2.26 48.32
N ARG A 274 49.19 -0.97 47.92
CA ARG A 274 50.36 -0.39 47.21
C ARG A 274 50.42 -0.54 45.67
N HIS A 275 50.33 0.55 44.90
CA HIS A 275 51.35 1.58 44.54
C HIS A 275 52.06 1.31 43.20
N CYS A 276 52.21 2.40 42.42
CA CYS A 276 53.16 2.61 41.29
C CYS A 276 52.88 1.84 39.98
N ALA A 277 53.21 2.29 38.77
CA ALA A 277 53.61 3.56 38.16
C ALA A 277 53.81 3.26 36.64
N HIS A 278 53.76 4.31 35.80
CA HIS A 278 54.54 4.44 34.55
C HIS A 278 54.46 3.39 33.41
N ARG A 279 53.94 3.79 32.23
CA ARG A 279 54.73 4.06 31.00
C ARG A 279 53.85 4.19 29.74
N VAL A 280 54.04 5.29 29.02
CA VAL A 280 53.81 5.43 27.57
C VAL A 280 55.11 4.98 26.86
N PRO A 281 55.04 4.45 25.62
CA PRO A 281 55.70 5.16 24.52
C PRO A 281 54.95 5.14 23.18
N VAL A 282 55.29 6.17 22.40
CA VAL A 282 54.94 6.50 21.01
C VAL A 282 55.92 5.84 20.02
N SER A 283 55.48 5.47 18.81
CA SER A 283 56.30 5.29 17.58
C SER A 283 55.32 5.04 16.40
N VAL A 284 55.11 5.84 15.35
CA VAL A 284 55.93 6.57 14.34
C VAL A 284 56.75 5.70 13.37
N ARG A 285 56.20 5.48 12.15
CA ARG A 285 56.84 5.49 10.82
C ARG A 285 55.82 5.01 9.77
N GLY A 286 55.55 5.63 8.62
CA GLY A 286 56.22 6.70 7.88
C GLY A 286 56.86 6.17 6.58
N LYS A 287 56.25 6.52 5.42
CA LYS A 287 56.81 6.74 4.06
C LYS A 287 55.65 6.64 3.05
N ALA A 288 55.12 7.65 2.35
CA ALA A 288 55.63 8.88 1.70
C ALA A 288 56.47 8.65 0.43
N ARG A 289 55.87 8.98 -0.74
CA ARG A 289 56.36 9.81 -1.89
C ARG A 289 55.55 9.41 -3.14
N ALA A 290 54.78 10.27 -3.83
CA ALA A 290 54.98 11.61 -4.40
C ALA A 290 55.86 11.64 -5.66
N LEU A 291 55.29 12.08 -6.79
CA LEU A 291 55.80 13.03 -7.83
C LEU A 291 54.76 13.10 -8.96
N ARG A 292 54.06 14.22 -9.23
CA ARG A 292 54.41 15.47 -9.94
C ARG A 292 54.35 15.41 -11.48
N LEU A 293 53.59 16.39 -12.00
CA LEU A 293 53.76 17.16 -13.25
C LEU A 293 53.39 16.51 -14.59
N ARG A 294 52.23 16.90 -15.13
CA ARG A 294 52.09 17.79 -16.29
C ARG A 294 50.68 18.36 -16.35
#